data_AF-A0A2N2MKN0-F1
#
_entry.id   AF-A0A2N2MKN0-F1
#
_cell.length_a   1.000
_cell.length_b   1.000
_cell.length_c   1.000
_cell.angle_alpha   90.00
_cell.angle_beta   90.00
_cell.angle_gamma   90.00
#
_symmetry.space_group_name_H-M   'P 1'
#
loop_
_entity.id
_entity.type
_entity.pdbx_description
1 polymer ?
#
loop_
_entity_poly.entity_id
_entity_poly.type
_entity_poly.pdbx_seq_one_letter_code
_entity_poly.pdbx_strand_id
1 'polypeptide(L)'
;MSEKRPEDLSVEELRRLLLDKRRVTRHDRLERFKRTGRVISLAVETPEAPEDELDPGRIVETLEGEMAFQPIPKDPRRVFMDRLLLGIEILAVLGLIGIGLTFFNTMRTLNNEVAASIQQPTAQATALITAVVLPSGHTPPNAEGGAQPNEAEIPEHLRPLVQNIANIPVPTSSPAQGIRIQIPAIGIDAPIVQGDGWEQLKKGVGQHIGTPNPGENGNIVLSAHNDIFGEIFRELDKLQPGDVIIVYTNQRQYTYVITGTQVVEPTRVEVMAPTSNPSVTLISCYPYLIDNQRIVVSAVLQNP
;
A
#
# COMPACT_ATOMS: atom_id res chain seq x y z
N MET A 1 -26.88 61.28 16.67
CA MET A 1 -26.10 61.95 15.61
C MET A 1 -26.17 61.05 14.38
N SER A 2 -26.70 61.57 13.28
CA SER A 2 -27.02 60.80 12.06
C SER A 2 -25.73 60.42 11.32
N GLU A 3 -25.48 59.12 11.10
CA GLU A 3 -24.37 58.64 10.27
C GLU A 3 -24.62 59.02 8.82
N LYS A 4 -23.86 60.00 8.31
CA LYS A 4 -23.89 60.37 6.89
C LYS A 4 -23.27 59.23 6.07
N ARG A 5 -23.93 58.85 4.97
CA ARG A 5 -23.42 57.84 4.04
C ARG A 5 -22.23 58.40 3.24
N PRO A 6 -21.28 57.56 2.77
CA PRO A 6 -20.02 58.01 2.17
C PRO A 6 -20.18 58.89 0.93
N GLU A 7 -21.33 58.77 0.27
CA GLU A 7 -21.72 59.47 -0.95
C GLU A 7 -22.27 60.89 -0.71
N ASP A 8 -22.57 61.27 0.55
CA ASP A 8 -23.04 62.60 0.95
C ASP A 8 -21.91 63.46 1.59
N LEU A 9 -20.67 62.97 1.62
CA LEU A 9 -19.51 63.64 2.22
C LEU A 9 -18.74 64.43 1.15
N SER A 10 -18.36 65.66 1.49
CA SER A 10 -17.50 66.45 0.60
C SER A 10 -16.12 65.79 0.45
N VAL A 11 -15.46 65.99 -0.70
CA VAL A 11 -14.14 65.39 -0.99
C VAL A 11 -13.11 65.68 0.11
N GLU A 12 -13.20 66.85 0.75
CA GLU A 12 -12.33 67.25 1.85
C GLU A 12 -12.63 66.49 3.15
N GLU A 13 -13.90 66.27 3.47
CA GLU A 13 -14.29 65.43 4.61
C GLU A 13 -13.86 63.97 4.43
N LEU A 14 -14.00 63.44 3.20
CA LEU A 14 -13.55 62.08 2.87
C LEU A 14 -12.03 61.94 3.01
N ARG A 15 -11.28 62.95 2.57
CA ARG A 15 -9.82 63.01 2.70
C ARG A 15 -9.39 63.05 4.17
N ARG A 16 -10.10 63.81 5.01
CA ARG A 16 -9.86 63.88 6.46
C ARG A 16 -10.11 62.53 7.13
N LEU A 17 -11.20 61.85 6.75
CA LEU A 17 -11.56 60.53 7.26
C LEU A 17 -10.52 59.45 6.86
N LEU A 18 -10.01 59.52 5.63
CA LEU A 18 -8.94 58.63 5.16
C LEU A 18 -7.60 58.89 5.87
N LEU A 19 -7.29 60.16 6.18
CA LEU A 19 -6.09 60.52 6.94
C LEU A 19 -6.16 60.01 8.37
N ASP A 20 -7.31 60.12 9.02
CA ASP A 20 -7.51 59.58 10.37
C ASP A 20 -7.44 58.05 10.38
N LYS A 21 -8.08 57.38 9.42
CA LYS A 21 -7.97 55.91 9.27
C LYS A 21 -6.53 55.45 9.05
N ARG A 22 -5.74 56.22 8.29
CA ARG A 22 -4.31 55.94 8.06
C ARG A 22 -3.45 56.16 9.30
N ARG A 23 -3.79 57.13 10.15
CA ARG A 23 -3.13 57.36 11.45
C ARG A 23 -3.40 56.21 12.42
N VAL A 24 -4.64 55.75 12.52
CA VAL A 24 -5.04 54.63 13.39
C VAL A 24 -4.34 53.34 12.98
N THR A 25 -4.37 52.98 11.69
CA THR A 25 -3.69 51.77 11.20
C THR A 25 -2.17 51.80 11.41
N ARG A 26 -1.55 52.98 11.31
CA ARG A 26 -0.12 53.16 11.64
C ARG A 26 0.13 52.94 13.13
N HIS A 27 -0.76 53.45 13.99
CA HIS A 27 -0.67 53.31 15.44
C HIS A 27 -0.83 51.84 15.86
N ASP A 28 -1.83 51.14 15.35
CA ASP A 28 -2.06 49.71 15.62
C ASP A 28 -0.89 48.83 15.17
N ARG A 29 -0.29 49.16 14.01
CA ARG A 29 0.88 48.45 13.51
C ARG A 29 2.09 48.64 14.43
N LEU A 30 2.30 49.85 14.96
CA LEU A 30 3.37 50.14 15.92
C LEU A 30 3.15 49.41 17.26
N GLU A 31 1.91 49.40 17.78
CA GLU A 31 1.56 48.67 19.00
C GLU A 31 1.73 47.15 18.84
N ARG A 32 1.36 46.60 17.68
CA ARG A 32 1.62 45.19 17.35
C ARG A 32 3.12 44.88 17.36
N PHE A 33 3.95 45.77 16.81
CA PHE A 33 5.40 45.60 16.83
C PHE A 33 5.97 45.69 18.25
N LYS A 34 5.47 46.59 19.10
CA LYS A 34 5.85 46.68 20.53
C LYS A 34 5.53 45.39 21.29
N ARG A 35 4.34 44.82 21.11
CA ARG A 35 3.94 43.54 21.75
C ARG A 35 4.77 42.34 21.30
N THR A 36 5.21 42.31 20.04
CA THR A 36 6.05 41.22 19.50
C THR A 36 7.54 41.36 19.80
N GLY A 37 7.96 42.37 20.58
CA GLY A 37 9.35 42.55 21.00
C GLY A 37 10.31 43.00 19.89
N ARG A 38 9.81 43.56 18.78
CA ARG A 38 10.61 44.05 17.64
C ARG A 38 10.61 45.57 17.53
N VAL A 39 10.93 46.28 18.61
CA VAL A 39 11.13 47.74 18.57
C VAL A 39 12.43 48.10 19.29
N ILE A 40 13.34 48.76 18.58
CA ILE A 40 14.53 49.39 19.14
C ILE A 40 14.14 50.83 19.51
N SER A 41 14.21 51.17 20.79
CA SER A 41 14.06 52.55 21.25
C SER A 41 15.39 53.29 21.04
N LEU A 42 15.47 54.16 20.05
CA LEU A 42 16.54 55.16 19.98
C LEU A 42 16.16 56.29 20.93
N ALA A 43 16.72 56.25 22.14
CA ALA A 43 16.74 57.41 23.02
C ALA A 43 17.65 58.46 22.37
N VAL A 44 17.07 59.48 21.76
CA VAL A 44 17.76 60.74 21.53
C VAL A 44 17.26 61.67 22.62
N GLU A 45 18.02 61.75 23.71
CA GLU A 45 17.92 62.85 24.67
C GLU A 45 18.16 64.15 23.90
N THR A 46 17.16 65.02 23.87
CA THR A 46 17.35 66.42 23.48
C THR A 46 17.33 67.21 24.78
N PRO A 47 18.43 67.89 25.16
CA PRO A 47 18.40 68.83 26.28
C PRO A 47 17.49 70.01 25.93
N GLU A 48 16.64 70.39 26.87
CA GLU A 48 15.75 71.56 26.79
C GLU A 48 16.52 72.88 26.57
N ALA A 49 15.96 73.75 25.75
CA ALA A 49 16.21 75.19 25.75
C ALA A 49 14.88 75.92 25.47
N PRO A 50 14.68 77.15 26.01
CA PRO A 50 13.41 77.59 26.59
C PRO A 50 12.36 78.11 25.61
N GLU A 51 11.12 78.11 26.10
CA GLU A 51 9.95 78.79 25.56
C GLU A 51 10.21 80.30 25.43
N ASP A 52 10.14 80.83 24.21
CA ASP A 52 9.52 82.13 23.93
C ASP A 52 9.25 82.33 22.43
N GLU A 53 8.11 82.97 22.15
CA GLU A 53 7.59 83.47 20.87
C GLU A 53 7.01 82.47 19.85
N LEU A 54 5.68 82.30 19.94
CA LEU A 54 4.83 82.00 18.78
C LEU A 54 4.71 83.25 17.88
N ASP A 55 5.07 83.15 16.60
CA ASP A 55 4.49 83.99 15.54
C ASP A 55 3.76 83.10 14.51
N PRO A 56 2.41 83.09 14.50
CA PRO A 56 1.62 82.38 13.50
C PRO A 56 1.48 83.13 12.16
N GLY A 57 2.26 84.19 11.91
CA GLY A 57 2.04 85.15 10.83
C GLY A 57 2.98 85.14 9.63
N ARG A 58 4.00 84.29 9.55
CA ARG A 58 4.97 84.38 8.42
C ARG A 58 4.62 83.47 7.24
N ILE A 59 3.79 84.00 6.35
CA ILE A 59 3.74 83.58 4.94
C ILE A 59 5.10 83.95 4.32
N VAL A 60 5.94 82.96 4.03
CA VAL A 60 7.09 83.17 3.14
C VAL A 60 6.66 82.70 1.77
N GLU A 61 6.43 83.68 0.90
CA GLU A 61 6.23 83.50 -0.53
C GLU A 61 7.33 82.63 -1.13
N THR A 62 6.88 81.64 -1.89
CA THR A 62 7.72 80.77 -2.72
C THR A 62 8.39 81.62 -3.80
N LEU A 63 9.68 81.89 -3.64
CA LEU A 63 10.51 82.29 -4.76
C LEU A 63 10.92 81.03 -5.51
N GLU A 64 10.47 80.97 -6.77
CA GLU A 64 10.86 80.01 -7.79
C GLU A 64 12.39 80.01 -7.95
N GLY A 65 13.05 79.12 -7.23
CA GLY A 65 14.42 78.71 -7.49
C GLY A 65 14.40 77.27 -7.95
N GLU A 66 14.89 77.00 -9.15
CA GLU A 66 15.11 75.67 -9.70
C GLU A 66 15.89 74.79 -8.70
N MET A 67 15.18 74.07 -7.84
CA MET A 67 15.78 73.00 -7.05
C MET A 67 15.68 71.73 -7.86
N ALA A 68 16.64 71.57 -8.78
CA ALA A 68 17.08 70.25 -9.21
C ALA A 68 17.22 69.38 -7.95
N PHE A 69 16.44 68.30 -7.87
CA PHE A 69 16.61 67.30 -6.82
C PHE A 69 17.99 66.69 -7.00
N GLN A 70 19.00 67.26 -6.34
CA GLN A 70 20.31 66.65 -6.30
C GLN A 70 20.15 65.32 -5.56
N PRO A 71 20.53 64.18 -6.18
CA PRO A 71 20.48 62.91 -5.48
C PRO A 71 21.39 63.03 -4.27
N ILE A 72 20.83 62.81 -3.07
CA ILE A 72 21.60 62.75 -1.82
C ILE A 72 22.79 61.83 -2.09
N PRO A 73 24.04 62.31 -1.91
CA PRO A 73 25.22 61.49 -2.18
C PRO A 73 25.16 60.29 -1.26
N LYS A 74 24.87 59.11 -1.82
CA LYS A 74 24.95 57.87 -1.05
C LYS A 74 26.41 57.70 -0.66
N ASP A 75 26.67 57.63 0.64
CA ASP A 75 28.00 57.37 1.18
C ASP A 75 28.57 56.11 0.49
N PRO A 76 29.71 56.21 -0.23
CA PRO A 76 30.26 55.10 -1.00
C PRO A 76 30.52 53.87 -0.14
N ARG A 77 30.78 54.05 1.17
CA ARG A 77 30.94 52.94 2.12
C ARG A 77 29.64 52.19 2.39
N ARG A 78 28.49 52.89 2.47
CA ARG A 78 27.18 52.27 2.67
C ARG A 78 26.72 51.51 1.44
N VAL A 79 26.94 52.06 0.24
CA VAL A 79 26.64 51.35 -1.03
C VAL A 79 27.49 50.09 -1.19
N PHE A 80 28.75 50.14 -0.74
CA PHE A 80 29.63 48.97 -0.72
C PHE A 80 29.16 47.91 0.29
N MET A 81 28.79 48.31 1.51
CA MET A 81 28.24 47.41 2.52
C MET A 81 26.92 46.76 2.08
N ASP A 82 26.01 47.51 1.46
CA ASP A 82 24.75 46.98 0.95
C ASP A 82 24.99 45.93 -0.16
N ARG A 83 25.96 46.18 -1.04
CA ARG A 83 26.35 45.21 -2.09
C ARG A 83 27.04 43.97 -1.50
N LEU A 84 27.83 44.14 -0.45
CA LEU A 84 28.49 43.03 0.25
C LEU A 84 27.48 42.16 1.00
N LEU A 85 26.51 42.77 1.69
CA LEU A 85 25.42 42.05 2.35
C LEU A 85 24.55 41.29 1.36
N LEU A 86 24.22 41.90 0.22
CA LEU A 86 23.50 41.23 -0.88
C LEU A 86 24.31 40.06 -1.45
N GLY A 87 25.64 40.19 -1.55
CA GLY A 87 26.52 39.09 -1.96
C GLY A 87 26.50 37.92 -0.98
N ILE A 88 26.51 38.20 0.33
CA ILE A 88 26.41 37.17 1.38
C ILE A 88 25.04 36.48 1.33
N GLU A 89 23.95 37.23 1.12
CA GLU A 89 22.60 36.67 1.00
C GLU A 89 22.48 35.73 -0.21
N ILE A 90 23.01 36.14 -1.36
CA ILE A 90 23.05 35.28 -2.56
C ILE A 90 23.85 34.00 -2.28
N LEU A 91 25.01 34.11 -1.64
CA LEU A 91 25.81 32.94 -1.25
C LEU A 91 25.06 32.00 -0.30
N ALA A 92 24.33 32.54 0.67
CA ALA A 92 23.54 31.76 1.60
C ALA A 92 22.39 31.02 0.89
N VAL A 93 21.70 31.68 -0.04
CA VAL A 93 20.63 31.07 -0.85
C VAL A 93 21.19 29.97 -1.77
N LEU A 94 22.31 30.23 -2.44
CA LEU A 94 22.98 29.23 -3.28
C LEU A 94 23.45 28.02 -2.46
N GLY A 95 23.99 28.26 -1.26
CA GLY A 95 24.36 27.20 -0.32
C GLY A 95 23.16 26.35 0.10
N LEU A 96 22.02 26.98 0.42
CA LEU A 96 20.79 26.29 0.80
C LEU A 96 20.23 25.45 -0.36
N ILE A 97 20.26 25.98 -1.59
CA ILE A 97 19.87 25.23 -2.80
C ILE A 97 20.80 24.03 -3.00
N GLY A 98 22.11 24.22 -2.82
CA GLY A 98 23.10 23.14 -2.89
C GLY A 98 22.82 22.02 -1.90
N ILE A 99 22.51 22.37 -0.64
CA ILE A 99 22.13 21.41 0.42
C ILE A 99 20.83 20.69 0.07
N GLY A 100 19.83 21.39 -0.50
CA GLY A 100 18.58 20.78 -0.93
C GLY A 100 18.78 19.77 -2.06
N LEU A 101 19.63 20.09 -3.05
CA LEU A 101 19.94 19.20 -4.16
C LEU A 101 20.73 17.97 -3.71
N THR A 102 21.70 18.13 -2.81
CA THR A 102 22.44 16.99 -2.26
C THR A 102 21.54 16.12 -1.41
N PHE A 103 20.69 16.69 -0.57
CA PHE A 103 19.69 15.94 0.21
C PHE A 103 18.74 15.15 -0.69
N PHE A 104 18.21 15.78 -1.74
CA PHE A 104 17.27 15.13 -2.66
C PHE A 104 17.92 13.99 -3.46
N ASN A 105 19.16 14.17 -3.92
CA ASN A 105 19.92 13.12 -4.58
C ASN A 105 20.20 11.95 -3.63
N THR A 106 20.71 12.23 -2.42
CA THR A 106 20.96 11.20 -1.40
C THR A 106 19.69 10.46 -1.03
N MET A 107 18.56 11.15 -0.92
CA MET A 107 17.29 10.52 -0.59
C MET A 107 16.77 9.63 -1.73
N ARG A 108 16.97 10.01 -3.00
CA ARG A 108 16.71 9.12 -4.14
C ARG A 108 17.61 7.89 -4.13
N THR A 109 18.90 8.04 -3.85
CA THR A 109 19.85 6.92 -3.78
C THR A 109 19.50 5.98 -2.65
N LEU A 110 19.24 6.50 -1.44
CA LEU A 110 18.81 5.72 -0.29
C LEU A 110 17.47 5.03 -0.54
N ASN A 111 16.51 5.70 -1.17
CA ASN A 111 15.23 5.06 -1.50
C ASN A 111 15.41 3.92 -2.50
N ASN A 112 16.32 4.07 -3.47
CA ASN A 112 16.64 3.01 -4.43
C ASN A 112 17.44 1.86 -3.79
N GLU A 113 18.39 2.15 -2.90
CA GLU A 113 19.16 1.16 -2.15
C GLU A 113 18.29 0.40 -1.15
N VAL A 114 17.39 1.10 -0.44
CA VAL A 114 16.41 0.49 0.46
C VAL A 114 15.42 -0.34 -0.34
N ALA A 115 14.89 0.14 -1.47
CA ALA A 115 14.03 -0.64 -2.35
C ALA A 115 14.73 -1.90 -2.89
N ALA A 116 16.03 -1.81 -3.21
CA ALA A 116 16.85 -2.95 -3.60
C ALA A 116 17.13 -3.90 -2.41
N SER A 117 17.26 -3.39 -1.18
CA SER A 117 17.47 -4.20 0.03
C SER A 117 16.19 -4.83 0.60
N ILE A 118 15.01 -4.28 0.27
CA ILE A 118 13.69 -4.86 0.57
C ILE A 118 13.36 -6.02 -0.38
N GLN A 119 14.19 -6.26 -1.41
CA GLN A 119 14.39 -7.63 -1.87
C GLN A 119 15.20 -8.37 -0.80
N GLN A 120 14.52 -8.74 0.30
CA GLN A 120 14.89 -10.00 0.92
C GLN A 120 14.97 -11.00 -0.23
N PRO A 121 16.05 -11.81 -0.38
CA PRO A 121 15.92 -13.00 -1.16
C PRO A 121 14.67 -13.64 -0.59
N THR A 122 13.60 -13.71 -1.40
CA THR A 122 12.47 -14.54 -1.06
C THR A 122 13.16 -15.82 -0.71
N ALA A 123 13.12 -16.22 0.58
CA ALA A 123 13.58 -17.53 0.93
C ALA A 123 12.82 -18.38 -0.07
N GLN A 124 13.54 -18.94 -1.04
CA GLN A 124 12.97 -19.98 -1.85
C GLN A 124 12.65 -20.98 -0.75
N ALA A 125 11.39 -21.00 -0.32
CA ALA A 125 10.83 -22.12 0.37
C ALA A 125 10.73 -23.20 -0.71
N THR A 126 11.88 -23.62 -1.23
CA THR A 126 12.09 -24.93 -1.78
C THR A 126 12.57 -25.77 -0.60
N ALA A 127 11.81 -25.72 0.50
CA ALA A 127 11.41 -26.98 1.05
C ALA A 127 10.66 -27.64 -0.09
N LEU A 128 11.35 -28.56 -0.77
CA LEU A 128 10.69 -29.66 -1.45
C LEU A 128 9.81 -30.30 -0.36
N ILE A 129 8.62 -29.75 -0.12
CA ILE A 129 7.52 -30.45 0.52
C ILE A 129 7.12 -31.47 -0.54
N THR A 130 8.00 -32.46 -0.71
CA THR A 130 7.69 -33.61 -1.53
C THR A 130 6.69 -34.32 -0.67
N ALA A 131 5.40 -34.10 -0.96
CA ALA A 131 4.36 -34.95 -0.43
C ALA A 131 4.86 -36.39 -0.58
N VAL A 132 4.89 -37.14 0.50
CA VAL A 132 5.30 -38.55 0.48
C VAL A 132 4.12 -39.42 0.06
N VAL A 133 2.92 -38.93 0.36
CA VAL A 133 1.65 -39.54 0.05
C VAL A 133 0.71 -38.42 -0.41
N LEU A 134 -0.14 -38.74 -1.37
CA LEU A 134 -1.20 -37.88 -1.85
C LEU A 134 -2.19 -37.55 -0.71
N PRO A 135 -2.73 -36.32 -0.71
CA PRO A 135 -3.66 -35.86 0.32
C PRO A 135 -4.97 -36.65 0.31
N SER A 136 -5.87 -36.29 1.24
CA SER A 136 -7.18 -36.90 1.44
C SER A 136 -7.18 -38.34 1.98
N GLY A 137 -6.04 -38.97 2.30
CA GLY A 137 -6.02 -40.35 2.79
C GLY A 137 -6.71 -40.56 4.14
N HIS A 138 -7.68 -41.47 4.18
CA HIS A 138 -8.36 -41.90 5.39
C HIS A 138 -8.81 -43.36 5.30
N THR A 139 -9.11 -43.94 6.45
CA THR A 139 -9.86 -45.18 6.51
C THR A 139 -11.30 -44.95 6.03
N PRO A 140 -11.91 -45.94 5.34
CA PRO A 140 -13.31 -45.86 4.96
C PRO A 140 -14.24 -45.68 6.18
N PRO A 141 -15.38 -45.00 6.03
CA PRO A 141 -16.32 -44.76 7.13
C PRO A 141 -17.00 -46.03 7.65
N ASN A 142 -16.94 -47.14 6.89
CA ASN A 142 -17.46 -48.46 7.28
C ASN A 142 -16.43 -49.32 8.05
N ALA A 143 -15.19 -48.86 8.20
CA ALA A 143 -14.15 -49.57 8.94
C ALA A 143 -14.39 -49.54 10.47
N GLU A 144 -13.78 -50.48 11.19
CA GLU A 144 -13.79 -50.47 12.65
C GLU A 144 -13.10 -49.19 13.18
N GLY A 145 -13.86 -48.32 13.86
CA GLY A 145 -13.37 -47.00 14.32
C GLY A 145 -13.75 -45.82 13.42
N GLY A 146 -14.40 -46.08 12.28
CA GLY A 146 -14.88 -45.07 11.34
C GLY A 146 -13.76 -44.40 10.55
N ALA A 147 -14.08 -43.25 9.95
CA ALA A 147 -13.14 -42.50 9.13
C ALA A 147 -12.11 -41.74 9.99
N GLN A 148 -10.83 -42.08 9.82
CA GLN A 148 -9.69 -41.44 10.45
C GLN A 148 -8.52 -41.31 9.47
N PRO A 149 -7.59 -40.37 9.67
CA PRO A 149 -6.39 -40.27 8.84
C PRO A 149 -5.64 -41.60 8.73
N ASN A 150 -5.32 -42.03 7.51
CA ASN A 150 -4.72 -43.34 7.27
C ASN A 150 -3.18 -43.28 7.37
N GLU A 151 -2.64 -43.45 8.57
CA GLU A 151 -1.18 -43.47 8.78
C GLU A 151 -0.49 -44.71 8.17
N ALA A 152 -1.25 -45.74 7.77
CA ALA A 152 -0.69 -46.94 7.15
C ALA A 152 -0.16 -46.68 5.73
N GLU A 153 -0.68 -45.67 5.03
CA GLU A 153 -0.19 -45.26 3.71
C GLU A 153 1.18 -44.58 3.79
N ILE A 154 1.53 -44.01 4.94
CA ILE A 154 2.78 -43.30 5.14
C ILE A 154 3.87 -44.32 5.50
N PRO A 155 5.00 -44.37 4.74
CA PRO A 155 6.14 -45.21 5.09
C PRO A 155 6.62 -44.94 6.52
N GLU A 156 6.88 -46.00 7.29
CA GLU A 156 7.16 -45.92 8.73
C GLU A 156 8.26 -44.90 9.07
N HIS A 157 9.35 -44.90 8.29
CA HIS A 157 10.49 -44.00 8.47
C HIS A 157 10.17 -42.52 8.17
N LEU A 158 9.04 -42.22 7.51
CA LEU A 158 8.62 -40.87 7.13
C LEU A 158 7.45 -40.35 7.97
N ARG A 159 6.81 -41.19 8.80
CA ARG A 159 5.71 -40.77 9.69
C ARG A 159 6.05 -39.57 10.57
N PRO A 160 7.22 -39.51 11.24
CA PRO A 160 7.56 -38.35 12.07
C PRO A 160 7.68 -37.04 11.27
N LEU A 161 8.11 -37.13 10.00
CA LEU A 161 8.21 -35.98 9.11
C LEU A 161 6.82 -35.49 8.69
N VAL A 162 5.94 -36.40 8.27
CA VAL A 162 4.58 -36.05 7.84
C VAL A 162 3.77 -35.45 8.99
N GLN A 163 3.90 -35.98 10.21
CA GLN A 163 3.23 -35.42 11.39
C GLN A 163 3.69 -33.99 11.71
N ASN A 164 4.97 -33.67 11.49
CA ASN A 164 5.47 -32.29 11.65
C ASN A 164 4.95 -31.35 10.55
N ILE A 165 4.82 -31.84 9.31
CA ILE A 165 4.29 -31.09 8.16
C ILE A 165 2.79 -30.78 8.33
N ALA A 166 2.03 -31.63 9.02
CA ALA A 166 0.61 -31.38 9.31
C ALA A 166 0.36 -30.08 10.10
N ASN A 167 1.38 -29.52 10.75
CA ASN A 167 1.31 -28.28 11.53
C ASN A 167 1.82 -27.04 10.76
N ILE A 168 1.97 -27.10 9.43
CA ILE A 168 2.34 -25.92 8.66
C ILE A 168 1.27 -24.84 8.84
N PRO A 169 1.66 -23.60 9.23
CA PRO A 169 0.71 -22.52 9.38
C PRO A 169 0.00 -22.26 8.05
N VAL A 170 -1.32 -22.24 8.11
CA VAL A 170 -2.16 -21.91 6.97
C VAL A 170 -1.82 -20.48 6.53
N PRO A 171 -1.50 -20.24 5.24
CA PRO A 171 -1.16 -18.91 4.77
C PRO A 171 -2.34 -17.95 4.98
N THR A 172 -2.02 -16.67 5.20
CA THR A 172 -3.04 -15.62 5.32
C THR A 172 -3.77 -15.47 4.00
N SER A 173 -5.11 -15.34 4.06
CA SER A 173 -5.94 -15.20 2.87
C SER A 173 -5.48 -14.05 1.97
N SER A 174 -5.38 -14.32 0.67
CA SER A 174 -5.03 -13.34 -0.37
C SER A 174 -6.21 -13.15 -1.34
N PRO A 175 -6.39 -11.97 -1.95
CA PRO A 175 -7.42 -11.75 -2.98
C PRO A 175 -7.32 -12.70 -4.19
N ALA A 176 -6.10 -13.13 -4.54
CA ALA A 176 -5.84 -14.01 -5.67
C ALA A 176 -6.13 -15.48 -5.37
N GLN A 177 -6.34 -15.83 -4.10
CA GLN A 177 -6.52 -17.21 -3.67
C GLN A 177 -7.88 -17.77 -4.14
N GLY A 178 -7.93 -19.07 -4.44
CA GLY A 178 -9.19 -19.77 -4.65
C GLY A 178 -10.07 -19.72 -3.40
N ILE A 179 -11.33 -19.36 -3.58
CA ILE A 179 -12.36 -19.29 -2.52
C ILE A 179 -13.53 -20.23 -2.77
N ARG A 180 -13.73 -20.66 -4.02
CA ARG A 180 -14.85 -21.52 -4.43
C ARG A 180 -14.50 -22.25 -5.72
N ILE A 181 -14.97 -23.48 -5.85
CA ILE A 181 -14.86 -24.31 -7.06
C ILE A 181 -16.25 -24.72 -7.52
N GLN A 182 -16.45 -24.73 -8.84
CA GLN A 182 -17.64 -25.28 -9.48
C GLN A 182 -17.24 -26.25 -10.58
N ILE A 183 -17.90 -27.41 -10.65
CA ILE A 183 -17.74 -28.40 -11.72
C ILE A 183 -19.13 -28.77 -12.24
N PRO A 184 -19.63 -28.07 -13.27
CA PRO A 184 -21.02 -28.19 -13.72
C PRO A 184 -21.43 -29.61 -14.13
N ALA A 185 -20.53 -30.37 -14.76
CA ALA A 185 -20.81 -31.72 -15.27
C ALA A 185 -21.25 -32.71 -14.18
N ILE A 186 -20.83 -32.48 -12.94
CA ILE A 186 -21.16 -33.31 -11.76
C ILE A 186 -21.82 -32.50 -10.63
N GLY A 187 -22.30 -31.29 -10.94
CA GLY A 187 -23.09 -30.47 -10.01
C GLY A 187 -22.33 -29.98 -8.76
N ILE A 188 -21.00 -29.97 -8.77
CA ILE A 188 -20.21 -29.50 -7.62
C ILE A 188 -20.23 -27.98 -7.55
N ASP A 189 -20.45 -27.47 -6.35
CA ASP A 189 -20.33 -26.08 -5.97
C ASP A 189 -19.92 -25.99 -4.49
N ALA A 190 -18.63 -25.74 -4.23
CA ALA A 190 -18.04 -25.89 -2.89
C ALA A 190 -17.02 -24.79 -2.56
N PRO A 191 -16.85 -24.43 -1.27
CA PRO A 191 -15.81 -23.49 -0.85
C PRO A 191 -14.42 -24.12 -0.97
N ILE A 192 -13.42 -23.28 -1.26
CA ILE A 192 -12.00 -23.64 -1.21
C ILE A 192 -11.39 -23.05 0.06
N VAL A 193 -10.65 -23.88 0.81
CA VAL A 193 -9.87 -23.48 1.99
C VAL A 193 -8.38 -23.73 1.73
N GLN A 194 -7.50 -23.02 2.46
CA GLN A 194 -6.06 -23.29 2.38
C GLN A 194 -5.67 -24.47 3.27
N GLY A 195 -4.83 -25.34 2.71
CA GLY A 195 -4.45 -26.62 3.30
C GLY A 195 -5.43 -27.74 2.96
N ASP A 196 -4.88 -28.94 2.88
CA ASP A 196 -5.57 -30.20 2.58
C ASP A 196 -5.36 -31.25 3.67
N GLY A 197 -5.10 -30.78 4.90
CA GLY A 197 -5.10 -31.60 6.11
C GLY A 197 -6.52 -31.96 6.57
N TRP A 198 -6.59 -32.90 7.52
CA TRP A 198 -7.85 -33.45 8.03
C TRP A 198 -8.87 -32.38 8.47
N GLU A 199 -8.44 -31.35 9.20
CA GLU A 199 -9.35 -30.30 9.68
C GLU A 199 -9.79 -29.32 8.58
N GLN A 200 -8.99 -29.18 7.53
CA GLN A 200 -9.31 -28.33 6.38
C GLN A 200 -10.31 -29.02 5.47
N LEU A 201 -10.11 -30.31 5.16
CA LEU A 201 -11.00 -31.07 4.28
C LEU A 201 -12.41 -31.27 4.86
N LYS A 202 -12.59 -31.14 6.17
CA LYS A 202 -13.94 -31.04 6.79
C LYS A 202 -14.74 -29.81 6.36
N LYS A 203 -14.06 -28.75 5.90
CA LYS A 203 -14.66 -27.44 5.62
C LYS A 203 -14.99 -27.23 4.14
N GLY A 204 -14.50 -28.11 3.26
CA GLY A 204 -14.64 -27.95 1.81
C GLY A 204 -13.47 -28.55 1.04
N VAL A 205 -13.18 -27.95 -0.11
CA VAL A 205 -12.05 -28.35 -0.94
C VAL A 205 -10.78 -27.69 -0.42
N GLY A 206 -9.77 -28.48 -0.08
CA GLY A 206 -8.48 -27.99 0.39
C GLY A 206 -7.53 -27.71 -0.78
N GLN A 207 -6.95 -26.51 -0.82
CA GLN A 207 -5.83 -26.22 -1.70
C GLN A 207 -4.52 -26.61 -1.02
N HIS A 208 -3.71 -27.43 -1.69
CA HIS A 208 -2.43 -27.87 -1.16
C HIS A 208 -1.48 -26.67 -0.95
N ILE A 209 -0.88 -26.60 0.24
CA ILE A 209 0.02 -25.50 0.61
C ILE A 209 1.27 -25.53 -0.29
N GLY A 210 1.66 -24.38 -0.80
CA GLY A 210 2.82 -24.23 -1.68
C GLY A 210 2.50 -24.40 -3.17
N THR A 211 1.25 -24.72 -3.52
CA THR A 211 0.78 -24.65 -4.92
C THR A 211 0.41 -23.21 -5.31
N PRO A 212 0.53 -22.84 -6.60
CA PRO A 212 0.22 -21.49 -7.09
C PRO A 212 -1.26 -21.11 -6.91
N ASN A 213 -1.55 -19.81 -6.98
CA ASN A 213 -2.92 -19.33 -7.06
C ASN A 213 -3.55 -19.65 -8.42
N PRO A 214 -4.89 -19.67 -8.52
CA PRO A 214 -5.58 -19.83 -9.80
C PRO A 214 -5.08 -18.85 -10.88
N GLY A 215 -4.70 -19.39 -12.03
CA GLY A 215 -4.24 -18.63 -13.20
C GLY A 215 -2.74 -18.31 -13.23
N GLU A 216 -2.02 -18.53 -12.14
CA GLU A 216 -0.56 -18.47 -12.13
C GLU A 216 0.05 -19.71 -12.79
N ASN A 217 1.27 -19.59 -13.32
CA ASN A 217 1.98 -20.73 -13.89
C ASN A 217 2.25 -21.78 -12.81
N GLY A 218 2.01 -23.05 -13.14
CA GLY A 218 2.15 -24.16 -12.23
C GLY A 218 0.86 -24.93 -12.04
N ASN A 219 0.88 -25.84 -11.07
CA ASN A 219 -0.19 -26.79 -10.82
C ASN A 219 -0.86 -26.49 -9.48
N ILE A 220 -2.06 -25.92 -9.50
CA ILE A 220 -2.88 -25.82 -8.30
C ILE A 220 -3.46 -27.20 -7.97
N VAL A 221 -3.19 -27.69 -6.77
CA VAL A 221 -3.68 -29.00 -6.31
C VAL A 221 -4.83 -28.79 -5.34
N LEU A 222 -5.97 -29.39 -5.65
CA LEU A 222 -7.20 -29.30 -4.88
C LEU A 222 -7.64 -30.69 -4.45
N SER A 223 -7.95 -30.84 -3.18
CA SER A 223 -8.25 -32.14 -2.56
C SER A 223 -9.58 -32.07 -1.81
N ALA A 224 -10.39 -33.11 -1.90
CA ALA A 224 -11.60 -33.27 -1.08
C ALA A 224 -11.98 -34.75 -0.97
N HIS A 225 -12.74 -35.08 0.07
CA HIS A 225 -13.20 -36.45 0.30
C HIS A 225 -14.29 -36.87 -0.70
N ASN A 226 -14.33 -38.17 -1.00
CA ASN A 226 -15.32 -38.83 -1.87
C ASN A 226 -16.49 -39.44 -1.07
N ASP A 227 -16.30 -39.77 0.21
CA ASP A 227 -17.26 -40.57 1.00
C ASP A 227 -17.50 -40.08 2.44
N ILE A 228 -16.80 -39.00 2.85
CA ILE A 228 -17.00 -38.30 4.11
C ILE A 228 -17.10 -36.80 3.89
N PHE A 229 -17.53 -36.08 4.94
CA PHE A 229 -17.57 -34.61 4.99
C PHE A 229 -18.19 -33.94 3.75
N GLY A 230 -19.36 -34.43 3.34
CA GLY A 230 -20.13 -33.90 2.22
C GLY A 230 -19.82 -34.53 0.86
N GLU A 231 -18.85 -35.47 0.79
CA GLU A 231 -18.60 -36.29 -0.39
C GLU A 231 -18.34 -35.46 -1.66
N ILE A 232 -17.69 -34.30 -1.51
CA ILE A 232 -17.61 -33.26 -2.57
C ILE A 232 -17.04 -33.84 -3.87
N PHE A 233 -16.05 -34.73 -3.79
CA PHE A 233 -15.38 -35.33 -4.95
C PHE A 233 -15.82 -36.77 -5.24
N ARG A 234 -17.02 -37.17 -4.78
CA ARG A 234 -17.58 -38.50 -5.01
C ARG A 234 -17.57 -38.96 -6.47
N GLU A 235 -17.90 -38.05 -7.38
CA GLU A 235 -18.21 -38.37 -8.78
C GLU A 235 -17.12 -37.92 -9.76
N LEU A 236 -15.88 -37.73 -9.29
CA LEU A 236 -14.76 -37.36 -10.18
C LEU A 236 -14.51 -38.39 -11.30
N ASP A 237 -14.92 -39.65 -11.10
CA ASP A 237 -14.82 -40.73 -12.09
C ASP A 237 -15.77 -40.57 -13.28
N LYS A 238 -16.79 -39.70 -13.16
CA LYS A 238 -17.73 -39.40 -14.25
C LYS A 238 -17.22 -38.32 -15.20
N LEU A 239 -16.18 -37.57 -14.81
CA LEU A 239 -15.65 -36.46 -15.60
C LEU A 239 -14.93 -36.95 -16.86
N GLN A 240 -15.10 -36.22 -17.94
CA GLN A 240 -14.52 -36.53 -19.25
C GLN A 240 -13.61 -35.40 -19.74
N PRO A 241 -12.63 -35.70 -20.61
CA PRO A 241 -11.88 -34.65 -21.29
C PRO A 241 -12.82 -33.68 -22.01
N GLY A 242 -12.62 -32.38 -21.79
CA GLY A 242 -13.49 -31.31 -22.30
C GLY A 242 -14.47 -30.73 -21.27
N ASP A 243 -14.75 -31.44 -20.17
CA ASP A 243 -15.50 -30.88 -19.05
C ASP A 243 -14.73 -29.73 -18.38
N VAL A 244 -15.45 -28.82 -17.73
CA VAL A 244 -14.88 -27.59 -17.18
C VAL A 244 -14.86 -27.58 -15.65
N ILE A 245 -13.77 -27.04 -15.11
CA ILE A 245 -13.59 -26.71 -13.70
C ILE A 245 -13.47 -25.20 -13.60
N ILE A 246 -14.33 -24.56 -12.81
CA ILE A 246 -14.31 -23.11 -12.60
C ILE A 246 -13.84 -22.83 -11.18
N VAL A 247 -12.74 -22.09 -11.06
CA VAL A 247 -12.20 -21.66 -9.76
C VAL A 247 -12.41 -20.16 -9.60
N TYR A 248 -13.10 -19.78 -8.54
CA TYR A 248 -13.40 -18.41 -8.18
C TYR A 248 -12.38 -17.88 -7.17
N THR A 249 -11.98 -16.63 -7.37
CA THR A 249 -11.19 -15.82 -6.42
C THR A 249 -12.00 -14.59 -6.04
N ASN A 250 -11.47 -13.75 -5.13
CA ASN A 250 -12.10 -12.45 -4.83
C ASN A 250 -12.01 -11.45 -6.00
N GLN A 251 -11.18 -11.74 -7.00
CA GLN A 251 -10.90 -10.83 -8.11
C GLN A 251 -11.64 -11.24 -9.39
N ARG A 252 -11.56 -12.53 -9.75
CA ARG A 252 -12.13 -13.08 -10.98
C ARG A 252 -12.31 -14.61 -10.91
N GLN A 253 -12.92 -15.19 -11.93
CA GLN A 253 -13.01 -16.63 -12.13
C GLN A 253 -11.98 -17.12 -13.16
N TYR A 254 -11.53 -18.36 -13.02
CA TYR A 254 -10.61 -19.05 -13.91
C TYR A 254 -11.25 -20.36 -14.36
N THR A 255 -11.32 -20.60 -15.67
CA THR A 255 -11.92 -21.81 -16.23
C THR A 255 -10.82 -22.73 -16.73
N TYR A 256 -10.81 -23.96 -16.25
CA TYR A 256 -9.89 -25.01 -16.67
C TYR A 256 -10.66 -26.08 -17.42
N VAL A 257 -10.06 -26.63 -18.47
CA VAL A 257 -10.63 -27.72 -19.26
C VAL A 257 -9.91 -29.01 -18.89
N ILE A 258 -10.69 -30.02 -18.51
CA ILE A 258 -10.19 -31.34 -18.13
C ILE A 258 -9.52 -31.99 -19.33
N THR A 259 -8.32 -32.52 -19.10
CA THR A 259 -7.51 -33.24 -20.09
C THR A 259 -7.55 -34.74 -19.88
N GLY A 260 -7.78 -35.21 -18.65
CA GLY A 260 -7.91 -36.63 -18.36
C GLY A 260 -8.06 -36.95 -16.88
N THR A 261 -8.37 -38.22 -16.64
CA THR A 261 -8.58 -38.82 -15.32
C THR A 261 -7.76 -40.09 -15.21
N GLN A 262 -7.13 -40.33 -14.06
CA GLN A 262 -6.37 -41.55 -13.80
C GLN A 262 -6.54 -42.00 -12.35
N VAL A 263 -6.46 -43.32 -12.12
CA VAL A 263 -6.38 -43.91 -10.78
C VAL A 263 -4.92 -44.28 -10.51
N VAL A 264 -4.42 -43.87 -9.35
CA VAL A 264 -3.02 -44.03 -8.95
C VAL A 264 -2.89 -44.49 -7.51
N GLU A 265 -1.73 -45.06 -7.18
CA GLU A 265 -1.38 -45.38 -5.81
C GLU A 265 -1.23 -44.12 -4.95
N PRO A 266 -1.51 -44.18 -3.63
CA PRO A 266 -1.36 -43.03 -2.74
C PRO A 266 0.05 -42.41 -2.74
N THR A 267 1.09 -43.16 -3.11
CA THR A 267 2.48 -42.67 -3.17
C THR A 267 2.85 -41.97 -4.48
N ARG A 268 1.93 -41.88 -5.45
CA ARG A 268 2.12 -41.28 -6.78
C ARG A 268 2.11 -39.74 -6.75
N VAL A 269 3.00 -39.16 -5.96
CA VAL A 269 3.05 -37.73 -5.63
C VAL A 269 3.49 -36.84 -6.78
N GLU A 270 4.10 -37.41 -7.83
CA GLU A 270 4.53 -36.67 -9.02
C GLU A 270 3.38 -36.00 -9.77
N VAL A 271 2.13 -36.41 -9.56
CA VAL A 271 0.94 -35.78 -10.14
C VAL A 271 0.71 -34.36 -9.59
N MET A 272 1.29 -34.03 -8.43
CA MET A 272 1.22 -32.72 -7.79
C MET A 272 2.34 -31.78 -8.25
N ALA A 273 3.27 -32.26 -9.09
CA ALA A 273 4.43 -31.48 -9.51
C ALA A 273 4.01 -30.20 -10.26
N PRO A 274 4.78 -29.09 -10.12
CA PRO A 274 4.55 -27.88 -10.88
C PRO A 274 4.64 -28.11 -12.39
N THR A 275 3.77 -27.45 -13.13
CA THR A 275 3.72 -27.45 -14.60
C THR A 275 4.24 -26.12 -15.15
N SER A 276 4.58 -26.06 -16.44
CA SER A 276 5.04 -24.81 -17.07
C SER A 276 3.89 -23.84 -17.36
N ASN A 277 2.68 -24.36 -17.53
CA ASN A 277 1.47 -23.59 -17.85
C ASN A 277 0.47 -23.74 -16.70
N PRO A 278 -0.47 -22.77 -16.51
CA PRO A 278 -1.47 -22.88 -15.45
C PRO A 278 -2.34 -24.14 -15.60
N SER A 279 -2.31 -25.02 -14.59
CA SER A 279 -3.09 -26.25 -14.55
C SER A 279 -3.71 -26.48 -13.17
N VAL A 280 -4.80 -27.25 -13.13
CA VAL A 280 -5.46 -27.74 -11.92
C VAL A 280 -5.34 -29.25 -11.86
N THR A 281 -5.04 -29.79 -10.67
CA THR A 281 -5.14 -31.21 -10.36
C THR A 281 -6.12 -31.41 -9.21
N LEU A 282 -7.18 -32.19 -9.43
CA LEU A 282 -8.11 -32.61 -8.38
C LEU A 282 -7.72 -34.00 -7.86
N ILE A 283 -7.75 -34.20 -6.55
CA ILE A 283 -7.37 -35.46 -5.90
C ILE A 283 -8.44 -35.88 -4.89
N SER A 284 -8.85 -37.14 -4.95
CA SER A 284 -9.71 -37.77 -3.93
C SER A 284 -9.37 -39.23 -3.73
N CYS A 285 -9.90 -39.83 -2.66
CA CYS A 285 -9.84 -41.27 -2.44
C CYS A 285 -10.65 -42.03 -3.50
N TYR A 286 -10.24 -43.27 -3.75
CA TYR A 286 -10.91 -44.18 -4.67
C TYR A 286 -10.54 -45.63 -4.33
N PRO A 287 -11.39 -46.63 -4.62
CA PRO A 287 -12.82 -46.52 -4.93
C PRO A 287 -13.65 -46.04 -3.73
N TYR A 288 -14.89 -45.59 -3.98
CA TYR A 288 -15.84 -45.15 -2.95
C TYR A 288 -16.01 -46.22 -1.85
N LEU A 289 -15.85 -45.82 -0.57
CA LEU A 289 -15.91 -46.69 0.62
C LEU A 289 -14.80 -47.76 0.71
N ILE A 290 -13.73 -47.63 -0.07
CA ILE A 290 -12.56 -48.52 -0.06
C ILE A 290 -11.27 -47.72 0.19
N ASP A 291 -11.12 -46.58 -0.50
CA ASP A 291 -10.09 -45.55 -0.26
C ASP A 291 -8.63 -46.01 -0.28
N ASN A 292 -8.34 -47.14 -0.92
CA ASN A 292 -6.99 -47.69 -1.02
C ASN A 292 -6.15 -47.09 -2.16
N GLN A 293 -6.76 -46.31 -3.05
CA GLN A 293 -6.13 -45.63 -4.18
C GLN A 293 -6.56 -44.15 -4.22
N ARG A 294 -6.06 -43.42 -5.22
CA ARG A 294 -6.46 -42.05 -5.51
C ARG A 294 -6.98 -41.92 -6.92
N ILE A 295 -8.06 -41.15 -7.07
CA ILE A 295 -8.48 -40.63 -8.36
C ILE A 295 -7.88 -39.24 -8.55
N VAL A 296 -7.31 -39.01 -9.74
CA VAL A 296 -6.65 -37.77 -10.11
C VAL A 296 -7.25 -37.27 -11.41
N VAL A 297 -7.75 -36.03 -11.39
CA VAL A 297 -8.26 -35.33 -12.59
C VAL A 297 -7.33 -34.16 -12.90
N SER A 298 -6.82 -34.11 -14.13
CA SER A 298 -5.95 -33.03 -14.58
C SER A 298 -6.70 -32.11 -15.55
N ALA A 299 -6.46 -30.81 -15.43
CA ALA A 299 -7.06 -29.79 -16.28
C ALA A 299 -6.08 -28.64 -16.57
N VAL A 300 -6.22 -28.00 -17.72
CA VAL A 300 -5.39 -26.87 -18.14
C VAL A 300 -6.24 -25.60 -18.27
N LEU A 301 -5.67 -24.45 -17.96
CA LEU A 301 -6.41 -23.18 -18.04
C LEU A 301 -6.87 -22.94 -19.48
N GLN A 302 -8.17 -22.70 -19.66
CA GLN A 302 -8.74 -22.24 -20.91
C GLN A 302 -8.30 -20.80 -21.14
N ASN A 303 -7.70 -20.53 -22.31
CA ASN A 303 -7.12 -19.25 -22.73
C ASN A 303 -7.63 -18.01 -21.94
N PRO A 304 -6.73 -17.26 -21.27
CA PRO A 304 -7.07 -16.17 -20.35
C PRO A 304 -7.72 -14.95 -21.00
#